data_AF-A0A4R6TDU4-F1
#
_entry.id   AF-A0A4R6TDU4-F1
#
_cell.length_a   1.000
_cell.length_b   1.000
_cell.length_c   1.000
_cell.angle_alpha   90.00
_cell.angle_beta   90.00
_cell.angle_gamma   90.00
#
_symmetry.space_group_name_H-M   'P 1'
#
loop_
_entity.id
_entity.type
_entity.pdbx_description
1 polymer ?
#
loop_
_entity_poly.entity_id
_entity_poly.type
_entity_poly.pdbx_seq_one_letter_code
_entity_poly.pdbx_strand_id
1 'polypeptide(L)'
;MNIVDENGNIVPNQESKRVIAGVLGILLGYLGIHKFVLGYTKEGVIMLLITVLTLGIGGILTSTIGLIEGIIYLTKSDQEFIDTYQVNQRGWF
;
A
#
# COMPACT_ATOMS: atom_id res chain seq x y z
N MET A 1 17.34 -12.16 -10.20
CA MET A 1 17.27 -13.50 -10.78
C MET A 1 15.83 -13.73 -11.18
N ASN A 2 15.52 -13.96 -12.47
CA ASN A 2 14.16 -14.30 -12.85
C ASN A 2 13.90 -15.74 -12.40
N ILE A 3 12.83 -15.96 -11.65
CA ILE A 3 12.41 -17.30 -11.25
C ILE A 3 11.62 -17.85 -12.44
N VAL A 4 12.00 -19.02 -12.93
CA VAL A 4 11.31 -19.69 -14.04
C VAL A 4 10.46 -20.80 -13.43
N ASP A 5 9.17 -20.82 -13.74
CA ASP A 5 8.29 -21.90 -13.27
C ASP A 5 8.60 -23.23 -13.99
N GLU A 6 7.94 -24.31 -13.56
CA GLU A 6 8.07 -25.65 -14.17
C GLU A 6 7.68 -25.71 -15.66
N ASN A 7 7.00 -24.68 -16.17
CA ASN A 7 6.51 -24.56 -17.54
C ASN A 7 7.38 -23.62 -18.40
N GLY A 8 8.49 -23.10 -17.86
CA GLY A 8 9.39 -22.21 -18.58
C GLY A 8 8.93 -20.75 -18.63
N ASN A 9 7.87 -20.38 -17.90
CA ASN A 9 7.42 -19.01 -17.83
C ASN A 9 8.27 -18.22 -16.83
N ILE A 10 8.63 -17.01 -17.23
CA ILE A 10 9.20 -16.01 -16.32
C ILE A 10 8.15 -15.63 -15.29
N VAL A 11 8.29 -16.16 -14.07
CA VAL A 11 7.55 -15.67 -12.92
C VAL A 11 8.14 -14.30 -12.60
N PRO A 12 7.36 -13.21 -12.69
CA PRO A 12 7.86 -11.90 -12.31
C PRO A 12 8.35 -12.02 -10.87
N ASN A 13 9.66 -11.85 -10.66
CA ASN A 13 10.20 -11.73 -9.31
C ASN A 13 9.73 -10.39 -8.75
N GLN A 14 8.48 -10.38 -8.29
CA GLN A 14 7.81 -9.16 -7.90
C GLN A 14 8.33 -8.78 -6.52
N GLU A 15 9.17 -7.75 -6.46
CA GLU A 15 9.70 -7.28 -5.19
C GLU A 15 8.56 -6.83 -4.27
N SER A 16 8.67 -7.26 -3.01
CA SER A 16 7.74 -6.89 -1.97
C SER A 16 7.90 -5.42 -1.62
N LYS A 17 6.84 -4.64 -1.83
CA LYS A 17 6.74 -3.24 -1.38
C LYS A 17 6.24 -3.13 0.06
N ARG A 18 6.17 -4.25 0.80
CA ARG A 18 5.60 -4.34 2.15
C ARG A 18 6.19 -3.31 3.11
N VAL A 19 7.52 -3.28 3.21
CA VAL A 19 8.22 -2.41 4.18
C VAL A 19 8.01 -0.94 3.83
N ILE A 20 8.20 -0.57 2.57
CA ILE A 20 8.04 0.82 2.13
C ILE A 20 6.59 1.30 2.25
N ALA A 21 5.61 0.48 1.85
CA ALA A 21 4.20 0.81 1.99
C ALA A 21 3.78 0.89 3.47
N GLY A 22 4.29 -0.02 4.31
CA GLY A 22 4.02 -0.04 5.74
C GLY A 22 4.55 1.19 6.47
N VAL A 23 5.82 1.52 6.27
CA VAL A 23 6.47 2.69 6.88
C VAL A 23 5.82 4.00 6.42
N LEU A 24 5.54 4.13 5.13
CA LEU A 24 4.85 5.31 4.59
C LEU A 24 3.42 5.42 5.10
N GLY A 25 2.72 4.30 5.33
CA GLY A 25 1.39 4.29 5.93
C GLY A 25 1.40 4.86 7.35
N ILE A 26 2.41 4.49 8.15
CA ILE A 26 2.55 4.96 9.53
C ILE A 26 2.95 6.45 9.60
N LEU A 27 3.97 6.85 8.83
CA LEU A 27 4.54 8.20 8.94
C LEU A 27 3.77 9.24 8.12
N LEU A 28 3.29 8.84 6.95
CA LEU A 28 2.70 9.73 5.94
C LEU A 28 1.29 9.27 5.52
N GLY A 29 0.62 8.49 6.36
CA GLY A 29 -0.73 7.98 6.12
C GLY A 29 -1.77 9.09 5.93
N TYR A 30 -1.60 10.23 6.60
CA TYR A 30 -2.48 11.39 6.46
C TYR A 30 -2.49 11.99 5.04
N LEU A 31 -1.48 11.70 4.23
CA LEU A 31 -1.40 12.09 2.82
C LEU A 31 -1.82 10.96 1.86
N GLY A 32 -1.98 9.73 2.35
CA GLY A 32 -2.27 8.55 1.53
C GLY A 32 -1.11 8.10 0.63
N ILE A 33 0.14 8.47 0.95
CA ILE A 33 1.30 8.21 0.08
C ILE A 33 1.55 6.72 -0.15
N HIS A 34 1.30 5.88 0.85
CA HIS A 34 1.46 4.43 0.76
C HIS A 34 0.57 3.79 -0.32
N LYS A 35 -0.57 4.40 -0.66
CA LYS A 35 -1.45 3.94 -1.74
C LYS A 35 -0.81 4.11 -3.12
N PHE A 36 -0.13 5.22 -3.35
CA PHE A 36 0.54 5.47 -4.63
C PHE A 36 1.70 4.50 -4.88
N VAL A 37 2.40 4.08 -3.82
CA VAL A 37 3.47 3.06 -3.91
C VAL A 37 2.95 1.73 -4.45
N LEU A 38 1.70 1.39 -4.11
CA LEU A 38 1.02 0.17 -4.55
C LEU A 38 0.31 0.33 -5.91
N GLY A 39 0.29 1.54 -6.48
CA GLY A 39 -0.44 1.83 -7.72
C GLY A 39 -1.92 2.15 -7.52
N TYR A 40 -2.36 2.32 -6.26
CA TYR A 40 -3.74 2.65 -5.89
C TYR A 40 -3.99 4.16 -6.01
N THR A 41 -3.87 4.69 -7.22
CA THR A 41 -3.98 6.13 -7.49
C THR A 41 -5.33 6.70 -7.05
N LYS A 42 -6.43 5.95 -7.23
CA LYS A 42 -7.77 6.41 -6.87
C LYS A 42 -7.89 6.62 -5.35
N GLU A 43 -7.48 5.62 -4.58
CA GLU A 43 -7.50 5.61 -3.12
C GLU A 43 -6.56 6.68 -2.56
N GLY A 44 -5.35 6.79 -3.10
CA GLY A 44 -4.39 7.84 -2.72
C GLY A 44 -4.93 9.25 -2.98
N VAL A 45 -5.57 9.49 -4.14
CA VAL A 45 -6.20 10.78 -4.45
C VAL A 45 -7.38 11.06 -3.52
N ILE A 46 -8.19 10.06 -3.18
CA ILE A 46 -9.30 10.24 -2.22
C ILE A 46 -8.76 10.70 -0.86
N MET A 47 -7.73 10.03 -0.32
CA MET A 47 -7.12 10.43 0.96
C MET A 47 -6.53 11.84 0.89
N LEU A 48 -5.82 12.16 -0.20
CA LEU A 48 -5.21 13.47 -0.40
C LEU A 48 -6.27 14.57 -0.48
N LEU A 49 -7.36 14.35 -1.23
CA LEU A 49 -8.46 15.31 -1.35
C LEU A 49 -9.18 15.51 -0.01
N ILE A 50 -9.41 14.45 0.76
CA ILE A 50 -9.98 14.57 2.11
C ILE A 50 -9.09 15.49 2.96
N THR A 51 -7.78 15.25 2.98
CA THR A 51 -6.85 16.05 3.77
C THR A 51 -6.77 17.50 3.26
N VAL A 52 -6.72 17.74 1.95
CA VAL A 52 -6.60 19.10 1.38
C VAL A 52 -7.90 19.91 1.50
N LEU A 53 -9.05 19.33 1.16
CA LEU A 53 -10.35 20.02 1.17
C LEU A 53 -10.83 20.35 2.59
N THR A 54 -10.33 19.63 3.59
CA THR A 54 -10.59 19.91 5.00
C THR A 54 -9.50 20.76 5.67
N LEU A 55 -8.60 21.35 4.89
CA LEU A 55 -7.46 22.15 5.37
C LEU A 55 -6.60 21.40 6.42
N GLY A 56 -6.44 20.09 6.24
CA GLY A 56 -5.64 19.21 7.09
C GLY A 56 -6.41 18.54 8.22
N ILE A 57 -7.64 18.95 8.54
CA ILE A 57 -8.43 18.40 9.67
C ILE A 57 -8.82 16.94 9.41
N GLY A 58 -9.23 16.63 8.17
CA GLY A 58 -9.49 15.27 7.70
C GLY A 58 -8.24 14.39 7.67
N GLY A 59 -7.05 14.99 7.86
CA GLY A 59 -5.78 14.32 8.09
C GLY A 59 -5.83 13.33 9.25
N ILE A 60 -6.65 13.58 10.29
CA ILE A 60 -6.80 12.68 11.45
C ILE A 60 -7.48 11.36 11.05
N LEU A 61 -8.49 11.43 10.18
CA LEU A 61 -9.19 10.25 9.67
C LEU A 61 -8.25 9.44 8.75
N THR A 62 -7.60 10.11 7.81
CA THR A 62 -6.70 9.48 6.85
C THR A 62 -5.43 8.95 7.51
N SER A 63 -4.91 9.61 8.56
CA SER A 63 -3.79 9.11 9.37
C SER A 63 -4.17 7.84 10.12
N THR A 64 -5.40 7.75 10.63
CA THR A 64 -5.88 6.55 11.33
C THR A 64 -5.95 5.37 10.36
N ILE A 65 -6.48 5.59 9.15
CA ILE A 65 -6.51 4.58 8.10
C ILE A 65 -5.09 4.14 7.74
N GLY A 66 -4.19 5.10 7.47
CA GLY A 66 -2.80 4.81 7.11
C GLY A 66 -2.02 4.09 8.22
N LEU A 67 -2.27 4.41 9.50
CA LEU A 67 -1.67 3.73 10.63
C LEU A 67 -2.09 2.26 10.70
N ILE A 68 -3.39 1.98 10.58
CA ILE A 68 -3.94 0.62 10.60
C ILE A 68 -3.37 -0.18 9.42
N GLU A 69 -3.44 0.38 8.21
CA GLU A 69 -2.90 -0.28 7.02
C GLU A 69 -1.39 -0.48 7.10
N GLY A 70 -0.66 0.50 7.65
CA GLY A 70 0.78 0.40 7.88
C GLY A 70 1.15 -0.78 8.78
N ILE A 71 0.40 -0.97 9.88
CA ILE A 71 0.58 -2.14 10.77
C ILE A 71 0.19 -3.43 10.04
N ILE A 72 -0.95 -3.47 9.34
CA ILE A 72 -1.38 -4.65 8.57
C ILE A 72 -0.32 -5.06 7.55
N TYR A 73 0.27 -4.10 6.83
CA TYR A 73 1.30 -4.37 5.84
C TYR A 73 2.54 -4.96 6.51
N LEU A 74 3.05 -4.33 7.57
CA LEU A 74 4.27 -4.79 8.26
C LEU A 74 4.11 -6.14 8.98
N THR A 75 2.87 -6.52 9.32
CA THR A 75 2.57 -7.78 10.02
C THR A 75 2.29 -8.96 9.08
N LYS A 76 2.14 -8.73 7.77
CA LYS A 76 2.00 -9.80 6.78
C LYS A 76 3.35 -10.37 6.35
N SER A 77 3.37 -11.62 5.89
CA SER A 77 4.53 -12.13 5.16
C SER A 77 4.68 -11.45 3.79
N ASP A 78 5.88 -11.46 3.20
CA ASP A 78 6.09 -10.87 1.86
C ASP A 78 5.20 -11.50 0.80
N GLN A 79 5.04 -12.83 0.83
CA GLN A 79 4.19 -13.57 -0.11
C GLN A 79 2.73 -13.15 0.01
N GLU A 80 2.16 -13.16 1.22
CA GLU A 80 0.78 -12.73 1.44
C GLU A 80 0.55 -11.28 1.07
N PHE A 81 1.54 -10.41 1.31
CA PHE A 81 1.48 -9.00 0.94
C PHE A 81 1.43 -8.83 -0.57
N ILE A 82 2.34 -9.50 -1.28
CA ILE A 82 2.40 -9.50 -2.74
C ILE A 82 1.06 -9.98 -3.31
N ASP A 83 0.58 -11.13 -2.86
CA ASP A 83 -0.65 -11.73 -3.38
C ASP A 83 -1.85 -10.82 -3.11
N THR A 84 -1.96 -10.25 -1.91
CA THR A 84 -3.13 -9.44 -1.51
C THR A 84 -3.12 -8.04 -2.13
N TYR A 85 -2.00 -7.32 -2.06
CA TYR A 85 -1.95 -5.88 -2.35
C TYR A 85 -1.20 -5.51 -3.63
N GLN A 86 -0.38 -6.39 -4.19
CA GLN A 86 0.28 -6.10 -5.46
C GLN A 86 -0.38 -6.84 -6.62
N VAL A 87 -0.80 -8.10 -6.41
CA VAL A 87 -1.47 -8.92 -7.43
C VAL A 87 -2.98 -8.68 -7.43
N ASN A 88 -3.65 -8.94 -6.30
CA ASN A 88 -5.12 -8.81 -6.22
C ASN A 88 -5.62 -7.37 -5.99
N GLN A 89 -4.71 -6.42 -5.83
CA GLN A 89 -5.01 -4.99 -5.68
C GLN A 89 -6.11 -4.66 -4.66
N ARG A 90 -6.04 -5.26 -3.45
CA ARG A 90 -6.95 -4.92 -2.35
C ARG A 90 -6.80 -3.44 -1.94
N GLY A 91 -7.77 -2.62 -2.33
CA GLY A 91 -7.71 -1.15 -2.20
C GLY A 91 -7.77 -0.60 -0.77
N TRP A 92 -8.43 -1.28 0.17
CA TRP A 92 -8.52 -0.86 1.59
C TRP A 92 -8.41 -2.07 2.52
N PHE A 93 -7.79 -1.84 3.68
CA PHE A 93 -7.54 -2.81 4.77
C PHE A 93 -7.38 -4.25 4.28
#